data_AF-A0A8J2WCV0-F1
#
_entry.id   AF-A0A8J2WCV0-F1
#
_cell.length_a   1.000
_cell.length_b   1.000
_cell.length_c   1.000
_cell.angle_alpha   90.00
_cell.angle_beta   90.00
_cell.angle_gamma   90.00
#
_symmetry.space_group_name_H-M   'P 1'
#
loop_
_entity.id
_entity.type
_entity.pdbx_description
1 polymer ?
#
loop_
_entity_poly.entity_id
_entity_poly.type
_entity_poly.pdbx_seq_one_letter_code
_entity_poly.pdbx_strand_id
1 'polypeptide(L)'
;MISADPAQSSSTVQRYKCLVCTMNSVSEACSQLKQNYDACFNTWFTEKFLRGDHSTDSCGPFFKVYRECVRKAIQEQNIDLKEIEKEVMGTEEEFKAPGSK
;
A
#
# COMPACT_ATOMS: atom_id res chain seq x y z
N MET A 1 -44.64 -26.90 11.40
CA MET A 1 -44.47 -25.59 12.05
C MET A 1 -43.01 -25.44 12.42
N ILE A 2 -42.20 -24.86 11.54
CA ILE A 2 -40.92 -24.24 11.89
C ILE A 2 -40.88 -22.97 11.05
N SER A 3 -41.01 -21.84 11.73
CA SER A 3 -40.76 -20.52 11.17
C SER A 3 -39.29 -20.39 10.85
N ALA A 4 -38.97 -19.78 9.71
CA ALA A 4 -37.65 -19.22 9.47
C ALA A 4 -37.82 -17.89 8.72
N ASP A 5 -37.61 -16.81 9.46
CA ASP A 5 -37.53 -15.42 8.97
C ASP A 5 -36.42 -15.24 7.92
N PRO A 6 -36.67 -14.54 6.80
CA PRO A 6 -35.65 -14.14 5.85
C PRO A 6 -35.05 -12.79 6.26
N ALA A 7 -34.31 -12.76 7.36
CA ALA A 7 -33.61 -11.57 7.81
C ALA A 7 -32.15 -11.89 8.16
N GLN A 8 -31.36 -12.28 7.15
CA GLN A 8 -29.89 -12.21 7.19
C GLN A 8 -29.31 -12.11 5.77
N SER A 9 -29.69 -11.05 5.06
CA SER A 9 -28.97 -10.57 3.88
C SER A 9 -27.69 -9.83 4.35
N SER A 10 -26.62 -10.58 4.64
CA SER A 10 -25.32 -9.99 5.00
C SER A 10 -24.13 -10.73 4.39
N SER A 11 -24.31 -11.54 3.35
CA SER A 11 -23.23 -12.38 2.81
C SER A 11 -23.02 -12.31 1.30
N THR A 12 -23.87 -11.59 0.54
CA THR A 12 -23.77 -11.57 -0.93
C THR A 12 -23.01 -10.37 -1.51
N VAL A 13 -22.74 -9.31 -0.73
CA VAL A 13 -22.00 -8.12 -1.21
C VAL A 13 -20.47 -8.31 -1.15
N GLN A 14 -19.97 -9.21 -0.30
CA GLN A 14 -18.52 -9.37 -0.12
C GLN A 14 -17.84 -10.21 -1.23
N ARG A 15 -18.61 -10.83 -2.14
CA ARG A 15 -18.08 -11.77 -3.15
C ARG A 15 -17.86 -11.17 -4.54
N TYR A 16 -18.34 -9.96 -4.81
CA TYR A 16 -18.07 -9.23 -6.06
C TYR A 16 -16.94 -8.19 -5.92
N LYS A 17 -16.35 -8.05 -4.73
CA LYS A 17 -15.27 -7.07 -4.46
C LYS A 17 -13.90 -7.50 -5.02
N CYS A 18 -13.80 -8.64 -5.72
CA CYS A 18 -12.60 -9.05 -6.44
C CYS A 18 -12.85 -9.16 -7.95
N LEU A 19 -13.33 -8.06 -8.57
CA LEU A 19 -13.21 -7.88 -10.02
C LEU A 19 -12.00 -7.01 -10.41
N VAL A 20 -11.28 -6.46 -9.42
CA VAL A 20 -9.97 -5.81 -9.59
C VAL A 20 -9.09 -6.22 -8.40
N CYS A 21 -8.00 -6.95 -8.66
CA CYS A 21 -6.99 -7.35 -7.66
C CYS A 21 -6.12 -6.17 -7.19
N THR A 22 -6.71 -5.01 -6.94
CA THR A 22 -6.01 -3.85 -6.36
C THR A 22 -5.82 -4.09 -4.87
N MET A 23 -4.58 -4.12 -4.42
CA MET A 23 -4.23 -4.29 -3.01
C MET A 23 -4.77 -3.10 -2.20
N ASN A 24 -5.55 -3.39 -1.16
CA ASN A 24 -6.01 -2.36 -0.23
C ASN A 24 -4.82 -1.74 0.51
N SER A 25 -4.95 -0.48 0.94
CA SER A 25 -3.95 0.14 1.81
C SER A 25 -4.14 -0.31 3.26
N VAL A 26 -3.28 0.17 4.15
CA VAL A 26 -3.35 -0.08 5.61
C VAL A 26 -4.67 0.37 6.23
N SER A 27 -5.34 1.34 5.60
CA SER A 27 -6.72 1.74 5.91
C SER A 27 -7.53 1.94 4.64
N GLU A 28 -8.84 1.71 4.72
CA GLU A 28 -9.75 1.88 3.57
C GLU A 28 -9.75 3.33 3.06
N ALA A 29 -9.53 4.31 3.96
CA ALA A 29 -9.43 5.72 3.62
C ALA A 29 -8.23 6.05 2.71
N CYS A 30 -7.14 5.28 2.81
CA CYS A 30 -5.95 5.48 1.98
C CYS A 30 -5.97 4.61 0.71
N SER A 31 -6.90 3.67 0.56
CA SER A 31 -6.95 2.74 -0.58
C SER A 31 -7.11 3.46 -1.94
N GLN A 32 -7.95 4.49 -2.02
CA GLN A 32 -8.11 5.24 -3.29
C GLN A 32 -6.88 6.08 -3.63
N LEU A 33 -6.24 6.66 -2.61
CA LEU A 33 -5.00 7.43 -2.78
C LEU A 33 -3.84 6.53 -3.23
N LYS A 34 -3.77 5.30 -2.69
CA LYS A 34 -2.83 4.27 -3.12
C LYS A 34 -2.97 3.95 -4.60
N GLN A 35 -4.19 3.70 -5.07
CA GLN A 35 -4.42 3.34 -6.47
C GLN A 35 -3.94 4.43 -7.44
N ASN A 36 -4.21 5.70 -7.12
CA ASN A 36 -3.79 6.84 -7.94
C ASN A 36 -2.26 6.97 -7.97
N TYR A 37 -1.62 6.79 -6.81
CA TYR A 37 -0.16 6.82 -6.71
C TYR A 37 0.48 5.63 -7.44
N ASP A 38 0.03 4.40 -7.20
CA ASP A 38 0.56 3.18 -7.79
C ASP A 38 0.44 3.22 -9.33
N ALA A 39 -0.70 3.69 -9.86
CA ALA A 39 -0.89 3.85 -11.30
C ALA A 39 0.12 4.82 -11.91
N CYS A 40 0.31 6.00 -11.28
CA CYS A 40 1.31 6.97 -11.71
C CYS A 40 2.73 6.40 -11.64
N PHE A 41 3.07 5.78 -10.50
CA PHE A 41 4.38 5.23 -10.22
C PHE A 41 4.75 4.13 -11.21
N ASN A 42 3.84 3.19 -11.51
CA ASN A 42 4.13 2.09 -12.43
C ASN A 42 4.44 2.58 -13.85
N THR A 43 3.70 3.59 -14.33
CA THR A 43 3.97 4.23 -15.62
C THR A 43 5.32 4.95 -15.60
N TRP A 44 5.56 5.79 -14.60
CA TRP A 44 6.83 6.50 -14.45
C TRP A 44 8.01 5.53 -14.32
N PHE A 45 7.87 4.47 -13.54
CA PHE A 45 8.91 3.46 -13.33
C PHE A 45 9.28 2.76 -14.64
N THR A 46 8.28 2.32 -15.41
CA THR A 46 8.50 1.58 -16.66
C THR A 46 9.01 2.47 -17.79
N GLU A 47 8.51 3.69 -17.88
CA GLU A 47 8.77 4.56 -19.04
C GLU A 47 9.94 5.52 -18.84
N LYS A 48 10.25 5.87 -17.59
CA LYS A 48 11.25 6.88 -17.24
C LYS A 48 12.43 6.22 -16.53
N PHE A 49 12.18 5.69 -15.34
CA PHE A 49 13.25 5.17 -14.48
C PHE A 49 14.01 4.02 -15.14
N LEU A 50 13.32 2.97 -15.63
CA LEU A 50 13.97 1.85 -16.31
C LEU A 50 14.63 2.22 -17.65
N ARG A 51 14.27 3.37 -18.24
CA ARG A 51 14.87 3.88 -19.48
C ARG A 51 16.05 4.83 -19.24
N GLY A 52 16.44 5.05 -17.97
CA GLY A 52 17.53 5.94 -17.58
C GLY A 52 17.15 7.42 -17.51
N ASP A 53 15.86 7.75 -17.63
CA ASP A 53 15.34 9.10 -17.39
C ASP A 53 14.94 9.23 -15.92
N HIS A 54 15.81 9.85 -15.13
CA HIS A 54 15.60 10.08 -13.70
C HIS A 54 14.98 11.46 -13.44
N SER A 55 14.33 12.06 -14.45
CA SER A 55 13.71 13.38 -14.31
C SER A 55 12.65 13.40 -13.21
N THR A 56 12.53 14.60 -12.63
CA THR A 56 11.83 14.91 -11.38
C THR A 56 10.45 14.26 -11.29
N ASP A 57 10.24 13.62 -10.15
CA ASP A 57 9.10 12.82 -9.72
C ASP A 57 7.74 13.45 -10.08
N SER A 58 7.17 13.05 -11.23
CA SER A 58 5.85 13.46 -11.70
C SER A 58 4.73 12.98 -10.75
N CYS A 59 5.01 11.98 -9.92
CA CYS A 59 4.07 11.38 -8.98
C CYS A 59 4.22 11.94 -7.55
N GLY A 60 5.17 12.83 -7.31
CA GLY A 60 5.46 13.43 -6.00
C GLY A 60 4.25 14.00 -5.26
N PRO A 61 3.33 14.75 -5.93
CA PRO A 61 2.12 15.25 -5.28
C PRO A 61 1.19 14.12 -4.77
N PHE A 62 1.00 13.06 -5.57
CA PHE A 62 0.20 11.90 -5.16
C PHE A 62 0.87 11.14 -4.02
N PHE A 63 2.19 10.99 -4.09
CA PHE A 63 2.96 10.31 -3.05
C PHE A 63 2.89 11.04 -1.71
N LYS A 64 2.96 12.37 -1.72
CA LYS A 64 2.86 13.17 -0.48
C LYS A 64 1.54 12.94 0.25
N VAL A 65 0.42 13.06 -0.46
CA VAL A 65 -0.92 12.89 0.13
C VAL A 65 -1.13 11.45 0.62
N TYR A 66 -0.70 10.47 -0.18
CA TYR A 66 -0.79 9.06 0.21
C TYR A 66 0.04 8.75 1.46
N ARG A 67 1.29 9.22 1.50
CA ARG A 67 2.21 9.01 2.64
C ARG A 67 1.69 9.62 3.93
N GLU A 68 1.11 10.82 3.86
CA GLU A 68 0.49 11.46 5.04
C GLU A 68 -0.71 10.67 5.56
N CYS A 69 -1.55 10.13 4.66
CA CYS A 69 -2.67 9.27 5.02
C CYS A 69 -2.18 7.99 5.72
N VAL A 70 -1.20 7.31 5.12
CA VAL A 70 -0.63 6.06 5.65
C VAL A 70 0.04 6.28 7.00
N ARG A 71 0.83 7.34 7.17
CA ARG A 71 1.50 7.64 8.45
C ARG A 71 0.48 7.79 9.59
N LYS A 72 -0.65 8.46 9.34
CA LYS A 72 -1.73 8.59 10.33
C LYS A 72 -2.37 7.23 10.65
N ALA A 73 -2.71 6.46 9.62
CA ALA A 73 -3.32 5.15 9.81
C ALA A 73 -2.40 4.17 10.58
N ILE A 74 -1.09 4.22 10.35
CA ILE A 74 -0.11 3.39 11.06
C ILE A 74 -0.02 3.75 12.55
N GLN A 75 -0.05 5.05 12.89
CA GLN A 75 -0.10 5.51 14.29
C GLN A 75 -1.37 5.02 15.00
N GLU A 76 -2.51 5.07 14.32
CA GLU A 76 -3.80 4.61 14.85
C GLU A 76 -3.82 3.09 15.11
N GLN A 77 -3.08 2.32 14.32
CA GLN A 77 -2.95 0.86 14.46
C GLN A 77 -1.86 0.44 15.46
N ASN A 78 -1.25 1.39 16.19
CA ASN A 78 -0.21 1.13 17.20
C ASN A 78 1.04 0.41 16.65
N ILE A 79 1.40 0.72 15.40
CA ILE A 79 2.62 0.25 14.75
C ILE A 79 3.69 1.34 14.94
N ASP A 80 4.90 0.98 15.34
CA ASP A 80 5.98 1.95 15.58
C ASP A 80 6.49 2.54 14.25
N LEU A 81 6.27 3.84 14.05
CA LEU A 81 6.75 4.56 12.88
C LEU A 81 8.28 4.64 12.79
N LYS A 82 8.98 4.59 13.93
CA LYS A 82 10.43 4.72 13.96
C LYS A 82 11.13 3.54 13.30
N GLU A 83 10.50 2.37 13.32
CA GLU A 83 10.99 1.18 12.64
C GLU A 83 10.83 1.31 11.12
N ILE A 84 9.75 1.95 10.66
CA ILE A 84 9.40 2.09 9.24
C ILE A 84 10.27 3.14 8.55
N GLU A 85 10.63 4.22 9.24
CA GLU A 85 11.45 5.31 8.70
C GLU A 85 12.95 5.01 8.75
N LYS A 86 13.36 3.85 9.28
CA LYS A 86 14.76 3.50 9.44
C LYS A 86 15.43 3.21 8.09
N GLU A 87 16.43 4.01 7.74
CA GLU A 87 17.28 3.77 6.56
C GLU A 87 18.28 2.65 6.88
N VAL A 88 17.90 1.40 6.58
CA VAL A 88 18.74 0.22 6.82
C VAL A 88 19.61 -0.14 5.61
N MET A 89 19.30 0.39 4.43
CA MET A 89 20.01 0.02 3.20
C MET A 89 21.39 0.69 3.14
N GLY A 90 22.46 -0.11 3.10
CA GLY A 90 23.84 0.41 3.08
C GLY A 90 24.43 0.77 4.44
N THR A 91 23.72 0.49 5.55
CA THR A 91 24.26 0.66 6.91
C THR A 91 24.80 -0.65 7.47
N GLU A 92 25.51 -0.58 8.59
CA GLU A 92 26.07 -1.73 9.30
C GLU A 92 25.01 -2.69 9.89
N GLU A 93 23.74 -2.29 9.84
CA GLU A 93 22.57 -3.04 10.31
C GLU A 93 21.88 -3.82 9.19
N GLU A 94 22.40 -3.76 7.95
CA GLU A 94 21.92 -4.55 6.82
C GLU A 94 22.09 -6.05 7.09
N PHE A 95 21.03 -6.83 6.84
CA PHE A 95 21.06 -8.29 6.99
C PHE A 95 22.02 -8.91 5.96
N LYS A 96 23.24 -9.23 6.40
CA LYS A 96 24.22 -9.95 5.58
C LYS A 96 23.85 -11.44 5.53
N ALA A 97 23.91 -12.04 4.35
CA ALA A 97 23.67 -13.46 4.18
C ALA A 97 24.57 -14.28 5.13
N PRO A 98 24.05 -15.36 5.76
CA PRO A 98 24.87 -16.23 6.59
C PRO A 98 25.99 -16.80 5.72
N GLY A 99 27.23 -16.46 6.09
CA GLY A 99 28.42 -16.82 5.32
C GLY A 99 28.44 -18.32 5.03
N SER A 100 28.48 -18.65 3.74
CA SER A 100 28.79 -19.99 3.25
C SER A 100 30.22 -20.31 3.68
N LYS A 101 30.37 -21.06 4.78
CA LYS A 101 31.64 -21.70 5.12
C LYS A 101 31.95 -22.82 4.13
#